data_AF-Q9AVS0-F1
#
_entry.id   AF-Q9AVS0-F1
#
_cell.length_a   1.000
_cell.length_b   1.000
_cell.length_c   1.000
_cell.angle_alpha   90.00
_cell.angle_beta   90.00
_cell.angle_gamma   90.00
#
_symmetry.space_group_name_H-M   'P 1'
#
loop_
_entity.id
_entity.type
_entity.pdbx_description
1 polymer ?
#
loop_
_entity_poly.entity_id
_entity_poly.type
_entity_poly.pdbx_seq_one_letter_code
_entity_poly.pdbx_strand_id
1 'polypeptide(L)'
;MVLMNKKAMMKLALMLFLLGFTATVVDARFGSTSFITQLLSNGDASNKACCDSCLCTRSIPPQCQCNDIGETCHSACKACLCTRSLPPKCSCTDITDFCYKKCN
;
A
#
# COMPACT_ATOMS: atom_id res chain seq x y z
N MET A 1 -13.67 17.14 -59.06
CA MET A 1 -13.46 17.82 -57.76
C MET A 1 -14.79 18.45 -57.37
N VAL A 2 -15.55 17.81 -56.47
CA VAL A 2 -16.90 18.29 -56.12
C VAL A 2 -16.74 19.62 -55.37
N LEU A 3 -17.16 20.72 -55.99
CA LEU A 3 -17.09 22.05 -55.41
C LEU A 3 -18.19 22.19 -54.36
N MET A 4 -17.94 21.64 -53.18
CA MET A 4 -18.86 21.70 -52.05
C MET A 4 -18.91 23.14 -51.52
N ASN A 5 -20.11 23.66 -51.34
CA ASN A 5 -20.36 25.01 -50.81
C ASN A 5 -19.56 25.24 -49.51
N LYS A 6 -18.93 26.41 -49.33
CA LYS A 6 -18.11 26.72 -48.13
C LYS A 6 -18.87 26.49 -46.82
N LYS A 7 -20.20 26.77 -46.83
CA LYS A 7 -21.11 26.46 -45.72
C LYS A 7 -21.32 24.96 -45.49
N ALA A 8 -21.39 24.18 -46.56
CA ALA A 8 -21.51 22.71 -46.49
C ALA A 8 -20.21 22.07 -46.01
N MET A 9 -19.05 22.61 -46.42
CA MET A 9 -17.73 22.17 -45.94
C MET A 9 -17.56 22.41 -44.44
N MET A 10 -17.96 23.59 -43.94
CA MET A 10 -17.89 23.88 -42.50
C MET A 10 -18.85 23.00 -41.69
N LYS A 11 -20.05 22.72 -42.21
CA LYS A 11 -20.98 21.77 -41.58
C LYS A 11 -20.42 20.35 -41.58
N LEU A 12 -19.78 19.90 -42.65
CA LEU A 12 -19.17 18.58 -42.73
C LEU A 12 -17.99 18.46 -41.74
N ALA A 13 -17.14 19.47 -41.68
CA ALA A 13 -16.02 19.52 -40.73
C ALA A 13 -16.51 19.51 -39.27
N LEU A 14 -17.58 20.26 -38.96
CA LEU A 14 -18.18 20.29 -37.63
C LEU A 14 -18.78 18.94 -37.24
N MET A 15 -19.47 18.26 -38.17
CA MET A 15 -20.02 16.92 -37.94
C MET A 15 -18.91 15.88 -37.71
N LEU A 16 -17.83 15.95 -38.50
CA LEU A 16 -16.66 15.07 -38.33
C LEU A 16 -15.94 15.32 -36.99
N PHE A 17 -15.87 16.56 -36.52
CA PHE A 17 -15.28 16.90 -35.23
C PHE A 17 -16.10 16.36 -34.05
N LEU A 18 -17.44 16.42 -34.13
CA LEU A 18 -18.34 15.89 -33.11
C LEU A 18 -18.33 14.35 -33.04
N LEU A 19 -18.08 13.68 -34.17
CA LEU A 19 -17.92 12.22 -34.23
C LEU A 19 -16.56 11.73 -33.67
N GLY A 20 -15.61 12.63 -33.39
CA GLY A 20 -14.28 12.31 -32.89
C GLY A 20 -14.16 12.11 -31.36
N PHE A 21 -15.23 12.36 -30.60
CA PHE A 21 -15.27 12.12 -29.15
C PHE A 21 -16.01 10.83 -28.79
N THR A 22 -15.66 9.71 -29.42
CA THR A 22 -15.98 8.40 -28.85
C THR A 22 -14.98 8.14 -27.73
N ALA A 23 -15.47 8.22 -26.49
CA ALA A 23 -14.71 8.05 -25.27
C ALA A 23 -13.80 6.82 -25.32
N THR A 24 -12.48 7.04 -25.41
CA THR A 24 -11.60 6.16 -24.68
C THR A 24 -11.90 6.44 -23.22
N VAL A 25 -12.72 5.60 -22.59
CA VAL A 25 -12.63 5.44 -21.14
C VAL A 25 -11.18 5.08 -20.87
N VAL A 26 -10.38 6.07 -20.48
CA VAL A 26 -9.17 5.78 -19.74
C VAL A 26 -9.73 5.20 -18.46
N ASP A 27 -9.73 3.88 -18.36
CA ASP A 27 -9.85 3.19 -17.10
C ASP A 27 -8.64 3.66 -16.30
N ALA A 28 -8.78 4.80 -15.63
CA ALA A 28 -7.95 5.12 -14.49
C ALA A 28 -8.38 4.15 -13.40
N ARG A 29 -8.04 2.87 -13.57
CA ARG A 29 -7.77 1.98 -12.46
C ARG A 29 -6.65 2.67 -11.73
N PHE A 30 -7.04 3.52 -10.79
CA PHE A 30 -6.26 3.87 -9.64
C PHE A 30 -6.13 2.56 -8.85
N GLY A 31 -5.27 1.67 -9.34
CA GLY A 31 -4.85 0.51 -8.60
C GLY A 31 -4.12 1.07 -7.40
N SER A 32 -4.77 1.04 -6.24
CA SER A 32 -4.21 1.37 -4.93
C SER A 32 -2.92 0.58 -4.61
N THR A 33 -2.48 -0.28 -5.51
CA THR A 33 -1.23 -1.05 -5.46
C THR A 33 0.02 -0.19 -5.73
N SER A 34 -0.04 0.91 -6.50
CA SER A 34 1.18 1.67 -6.84
C SER A 34 1.62 2.68 -5.78
N PHE A 35 0.67 3.33 -5.09
CA PHE A 35 0.99 4.25 -3.99
C PHE A 35 1.48 3.51 -2.74
N ILE A 36 0.95 2.30 -2.48
CA ILE A 36 1.43 1.45 -1.38
C ILE A 36 2.89 1.03 -1.61
N THR A 37 3.31 0.73 -2.84
CA THR A 37 4.69 0.29 -3.12
C THR A 37 5.73 1.38 -2.83
N GLN A 38 5.44 2.65 -3.14
CA GLN A 38 6.40 3.74 -2.86
C GLN A 38 6.46 4.14 -1.38
N LEU A 39 5.36 4.00 -0.62
CA LEU A 39 5.37 4.28 0.81
C LEU A 39 6.08 3.17 1.62
N LEU A 40 6.17 1.96 1.07
CA LEU A 40 6.91 0.83 1.66
C LEU A 40 8.39 0.76 1.24
N SER A 41 8.79 1.42 0.15
CA SER A 41 10.16 1.29 -0.42
C SER A 41 11.18 2.34 0.06
N ASN A 42 10.81 3.30 0.91
CA ASN A 42 11.78 4.23 1.50
C ASN A 42 12.15 3.84 2.95
N GLY A 43 12.34 2.53 3.17
CA GLY A 43 12.85 1.96 4.41
C GLY A 43 13.90 0.87 4.16
N ASP A 44 14.64 0.95 3.05
CA ASP A 44 15.74 0.03 2.72
C ASP A 44 17.02 0.35 3.52
N ALA A 45 16.88 0.26 4.85
CA ALA A 45 17.97 0.01 5.77
C ALA A 45 17.55 -1.15 6.67
N SER A 46 17.66 -2.38 6.17
CA SER A 46 17.49 -3.60 6.98
C SER A 46 16.11 -3.75 7.66
N ASN A 47 15.05 -3.92 6.88
CA ASN A 47 13.69 -4.31 7.33
C ASN A 47 13.62 -5.74 7.93
N LYS A 48 14.67 -6.19 8.62
CA LYS A 48 14.67 -7.47 9.32
C LYS A 48 13.79 -7.33 10.55
N ALA A 49 12.81 -8.22 10.68
CA ALA A 49 12.03 -8.31 11.91
C ALA A 49 12.97 -8.51 13.11
N CYS A 50 12.86 -7.60 14.08
CA CYS A 50 13.61 -7.59 15.32
C CYS A 50 12.63 -7.50 16.50
N CYS A 51 13.09 -7.89 17.69
CA CYS A 51 12.34 -7.78 18.94
C CYS A 51 13.31 -7.62 20.12
N ASP A 52 13.17 -6.55 20.89
CA ASP A 52 13.99 -6.28 22.08
C ASP A 52 13.45 -7.00 23.32
N SER A 53 12.13 -7.01 23.48
CA SER A 53 11.40 -7.59 24.59
C SER A 53 10.60 -8.80 24.12
N CYS A 54 11.25 -9.96 24.06
CA CYS A 54 10.59 -11.22 23.72
C CYS A 54 10.28 -12.03 24.99
N LEU A 55 9.01 -12.42 25.17
CA LEU A 55 8.55 -13.25 26.28
C LEU A 55 8.07 -14.60 25.78
N CYS A 56 8.56 -15.68 26.39
CA CYS A 56 8.17 -17.05 26.04
C CYS A 56 7.58 -17.81 27.23
N THR A 57 6.61 -18.67 26.96
CA THR A 57 6.17 -19.71 27.90
C THR A 57 7.25 -20.76 28.11
N ARG A 58 7.15 -21.51 29.22
CA ARG A 58 8.02 -22.66 29.52
C ARG A 58 7.51 -24.00 28.94
N SER A 59 6.68 -23.96 27.89
CA SER A 59 6.15 -25.15 27.21
C SER A 59 7.13 -25.69 26.15
N ILE A 60 6.85 -26.88 25.60
CA ILE A 60 7.58 -27.46 24.46
C ILE A 60 6.55 -27.78 23.36
N PRO A 61 6.54 -27.08 22.21
CA PRO A 61 7.38 -25.92 21.89
C PRO A 61 7.04 -24.69 22.75
N PRO A 62 7.99 -23.75 22.92
CA PRO A 62 7.71 -22.50 23.59
C PRO A 62 6.72 -21.68 22.75
N GLN A 63 5.90 -20.87 23.42
CA GLN A 63 5.06 -19.86 22.79
C GLN A 63 5.63 -18.50 23.15
N CYS A 64 6.24 -17.85 22.18
CA CYS A 64 6.96 -16.59 22.29
C CYS A 64 6.17 -15.45 21.62
N GLN A 65 6.12 -14.31 22.30
CA GLN A 65 5.48 -13.08 21.84
C GLN A 65 6.46 -11.92 21.96
N CYS A 66 6.42 -11.02 20.97
CA CYS A 66 7.16 -9.77 21.05
C CYS A 66 6.34 -8.68 21.76
N ASN A 67 6.88 -8.14 22.84
CA ASN A 67 6.25 -7.15 23.69
C ASN A 67 6.79 -5.73 23.46
N ASP A 68 7.47 -5.52 22.34
CA ASP A 68 7.92 -4.19 21.95
C ASP A 68 6.72 -3.28 21.70
N ILE A 69 6.84 -2.04 22.17
CA ILE A 69 5.85 -1.00 21.96
C ILE A 69 6.52 0.11 21.15
N GLY A 70 6.00 0.35 19.95
CA GLY A 70 6.47 1.42 19.07
C GLY A 70 5.31 2.17 18.44
N GLU A 71 5.60 3.12 17.55
CA GLU A 71 4.57 3.75 16.72
C GLU A 71 4.06 2.83 15.61
N THR A 72 4.84 1.78 15.28
CA THR A 72 4.55 0.76 14.27
C THR A 72 4.99 -0.62 14.77
N CYS A 73 4.51 -1.69 14.12
CA CYS A 73 5.00 -3.05 14.37
C CYS A 73 6.11 -3.44 13.39
N HIS A 74 6.93 -4.43 13.76
CA HIS A 74 7.98 -4.96 12.89
C HIS A 74 7.40 -5.64 11.63
N SER A 75 8.21 -5.71 10.56
CA SER A 75 7.81 -6.17 9.22
C SER A 75 7.18 -7.57 9.16
N ALA A 76 7.57 -8.49 10.06
CA ALA A 76 7.01 -9.84 10.11
C ALA A 76 5.70 -9.99 10.92
N CYS A 77 5.22 -8.92 11.56
CA CYS A 77 4.05 -9.00 12.43
C CYS A 77 2.76 -9.06 11.59
N LYS A 78 1.99 -10.14 11.75
CA LYS A 78 0.69 -10.33 11.07
C LYS A 78 -0.44 -9.62 11.80
N ALA A 79 -0.44 -9.69 13.14
CA ALA A 79 -1.44 -9.07 13.98
C ALA A 79 -0.82 -7.92 14.79
N CYS A 80 -0.90 -6.71 14.24
CA CYS A 80 -0.46 -5.48 14.89
C CYS A 80 -1.65 -4.76 15.52
N LEU A 81 -1.61 -4.54 16.84
CA LEU A 81 -2.64 -3.79 17.57
C LEU A 81 -2.10 -2.44 18.00
N CYS A 82 -2.87 -1.38 17.75
CA CYS A 82 -2.49 -0.01 18.09
C CYS A 82 -3.55 0.70 18.95
N THR A 83 -3.12 1.51 19.90
CA THR A 83 -4.00 2.44 20.61
C THR A 83 -4.47 3.57 19.69
N ARG A 84 -5.64 4.15 19.99
CA ARG A 84 -6.15 5.34 19.29
C ARG A 84 -5.60 6.65 19.86
N SER A 85 -4.41 6.63 20.44
CA SER A 85 -3.72 7.83 20.97
C SER A 85 -2.90 8.52 19.87
N LEU A 86 -2.44 9.75 20.16
CA LEU A 86 -1.50 10.48 19.32
C LEU A 86 -0.24 10.81 20.16
N PRO A 87 0.93 10.18 19.89
CA PRO A 87 1.18 9.14 18.88
C PRO A 87 0.50 7.79 19.22
N PRO A 88 0.29 6.93 18.21
CA PRO A 88 -0.22 5.57 18.44
C PRO A 88 0.83 4.74 19.17
N LYS A 89 0.37 3.85 20.05
CA LYS A 89 1.21 2.83 20.68
C LYS A 89 0.79 1.48 20.13
N CYS A 90 1.67 0.88 19.34
CA CYS A 90 1.45 -0.38 18.64
C CYS A 90 2.27 -1.50 19.26
N SER A 91 1.70 -2.70 19.33
CA SER A 91 2.39 -3.92 19.74
C SER A 91 1.99 -5.10 18.86
N CYS A 92 2.91 -6.05 18.69
CA CYS A 92 2.67 -7.26 17.92
C CYS A 92 2.03 -8.33 18.81
N THR A 93 0.93 -8.93 18.36
CA THR A 93 0.25 -10.01 19.11
C THR A 93 0.51 -11.40 18.56
N ASP A 94 1.37 -11.53 17.55
CA ASP A 94 1.74 -12.82 17.00
C ASP A 94 2.38 -13.73 18.05
N ILE A 95 2.09 -15.02 17.94
CA ILE A 95 2.73 -16.08 18.73
C ILE A 95 3.62 -16.89 17.79
N THR A 96 4.88 -17.05 18.16
CA THR A 96 5.91 -17.80 17.44
C THR A 96 6.59 -18.78 18.40
N ASP A 97 7.34 -19.75 17.89
CA ASP A 97 8.13 -20.69 18.69
C ASP A 97 9.60 -20.26 18.86
N PHE A 98 9.92 -19.02 18.44
CA PHE A 98 11.26 -18.44 18.53
C PHE A 98 11.18 -16.95 18.89
N CYS A 99 12.32 -16.35 19.26
CA CYS A 99 12.44 -14.91 19.40
C CYS A 99 13.22 -14.32 18.22
N TYR A 100 12.77 -13.17 17.71
CA TYR A 100 13.57 -12.38 16.79
C TYR A 100 14.84 -11.85 17.48
N LYS A 101 15.83 -11.43 16.67
CA LYS A 101 17.03 -10.79 17.21
C LYS A 101 16.67 -9.41 17.77
N LYS A 102 17.45 -8.92 18.73
CA LYS A 102 17.30 -7.56 19.25
C LYS A 102 17.37 -6.51 18.14
N CYS A 103 16.65 -5.42 18.34
CA CYS A 103 16.77 -4.22 17.53
C CYS A 103 18.08 -3.50 17.92
N ASN A 104 18.74 -2.85 16.95
CA ASN A 104 20.13 -2.40 17.04
C ASN A 104 20.41 -1.41 18.18
#